data_AF-A0A2V5MSW8-F1
#
_entry.id   AF-A0A2V5MSW8-F1
#
_cell.length_a   1.000
_cell.length_b   1.000
_cell.length_c   1.000
_cell.angle_alpha   90.00
_cell.angle_beta   90.00
_cell.angle_gamma   90.00
#
_symmetry.space_group_name_H-M   'P 1'
#
loop_
_entity.id
_entity.type
_entity.pdbx_description
1 polymer ?
#
loop_
_entity_poly.entity_id
_entity_poly.type
_entity_poly.pdbx_seq_one_letter_code
_entity_poly.pdbx_strand_id
1 'polypeptide(L)'
;LVRYFYQRALQQHEDALAGGKIMRLREDDVPEVHEESFRYSGPKPQTKESAIVSLADAIESASRSVEKPTPQKIETLVSEIVEERISDRQLDECDLTLSELKTIAERFRFTLVSMLHSRIAYPKSGQKHAAPRDETLRPDVMV
;
A
#
# COMPACT_ATOMS: atom_id res chain seq x y z
N LEU A 1 -5.64 -7.95 -11.50
CA LEU A 1 -4.81 -7.38 -12.59
C LEU A 1 -3.36 -7.19 -12.13
N VAL A 2 -2.35 -7.59 -12.92
CA VAL A 2 -0.95 -7.25 -12.65
C VAL A 2 -0.65 -5.86 -13.21
N ARG A 3 -1.09 -4.84 -12.47
CA ARG A 3 -1.23 -3.43 -12.90
C ARG A 3 0.04 -2.84 -13.52
N TYR A 4 1.21 -3.08 -12.93
CA TYR A 4 2.47 -2.55 -13.43
C TYR A 4 2.77 -2.97 -14.88
N PHE A 5 2.63 -4.27 -15.20
CA PHE A 5 2.90 -4.76 -16.55
C PHE A 5 1.85 -4.30 -17.56
N TYR A 6 0.59 -4.19 -17.11
CA TYR A 6 -0.48 -3.65 -17.95
C TYR A 6 -0.25 -2.17 -18.30
N GLN A 7 0.06 -1.33 -17.30
CA GLN A 7 0.37 0.08 -17.52
C GLN A 7 1.60 0.25 -18.41
N ARG A 8 2.63 -0.58 -18.21
CA ARG A 8 3.82 -0.58 -19.06
C ARG A 8 3.50 -1.01 -20.49
N ALA A 9 2.59 -1.96 -20.69
CA ALA A 9 2.15 -2.37 -22.02
C ALA A 9 1.35 -1.27 -22.72
N LEU A 10 0.47 -0.57 -22.00
CA LEU A 10 -0.25 0.61 -22.52
C LEU A 10 0.72 1.72 -22.94
N GLN A 11 1.72 2.03 -22.10
CA GLN A 11 2.73 3.03 -22.45
C GLN A 11 3.52 2.62 -23.70
N GLN A 12 3.94 1.35 -23.78
CA GLN A 12 4.65 0.83 -24.97
C GLN A 12 3.78 0.88 -26.23
N HIS A 13 2.49 0.60 -26.10
CA HIS A 13 1.52 0.71 -27.19
C HIS A 13 1.35 2.16 -27.65
N GLU A 14 1.21 3.12 -26.73
CA GLU A 14 1.18 4.56 -27.06
C GLU A 14 2.47 5.03 -27.73
N ASP A 15 3.63 4.63 -27.20
CA ASP A 15 4.94 4.97 -27.77
C ASP A 15 5.11 4.36 -29.18
N ALA A 16 4.60 3.15 -29.40
CA ALA A 16 4.60 2.49 -30.71
C ALA A 16 3.71 3.21 -31.73
N LEU A 17 2.52 3.67 -31.32
CA LEU A 17 1.64 4.50 -32.16
C LEU A 17 2.27 5.85 -32.49
N ALA A 18 2.92 6.49 -31.50
CA ALA A 18 3.63 7.76 -31.69
C ALA A 18 4.83 7.61 -32.65
N GLY A 19 5.62 6.55 -32.50
CA GLY A 19 6.74 6.22 -33.40
C GLY A 19 6.27 5.77 -34.80
N GLY A 20 5.15 5.06 -34.88
CA GLY A 20 4.52 4.62 -36.12
C GLY A 20 4.13 5.78 -37.04
N LYS A 21 3.69 6.92 -36.47
CA LYS A 21 3.43 8.15 -37.24
C LYS A 21 4.67 8.70 -37.95
N ILE A 22 5.87 8.47 -37.39
CA ILE A 22 7.15 8.88 -37.99
C ILE A 22 7.60 7.88 -39.06
N MET A 23 7.35 6.58 -38.85
CA MET A 23 7.75 5.49 -39.76
C MET A 23 6.68 5.07 -40.79
N ARG A 24 5.51 5.73 -40.84
CA ARG A 24 4.35 5.38 -41.70
C ARG A 24 3.81 3.95 -41.47
N LEU A 25 3.84 3.45 -40.24
CA LEU A 25 3.10 2.23 -39.88
C LEU A 25 1.59 2.54 -39.82
N ARG A 26 0.76 1.57 -40.18
CA ARG A 26 -0.70 1.67 -39.99
C ARG A 26 -1.02 1.33 -38.53
N GLU A 27 -2.04 1.96 -37.97
CA GLU A 27 -2.45 1.71 -36.58
C GLU A 27 -2.83 0.23 -36.37
N ASP A 28 -3.39 -0.42 -37.39
CA ASP A 28 -3.73 -1.85 -37.40
C ASP A 28 -2.52 -2.80 -37.26
N ASP A 29 -1.30 -2.31 -37.52
CA ASP A 29 -0.07 -3.11 -37.40
C ASP A 29 0.47 -3.11 -35.93
N VAL A 30 -0.12 -2.30 -35.04
CA VAL A 30 0.21 -2.26 -33.61
C VAL A 30 -0.77 -3.16 -32.83
N PRO A 31 -0.30 -4.23 -32.16
CA PRO A 31 -1.19 -5.13 -31.42
C PRO A 31 -1.90 -4.43 -30.26
N GLU A 32 -3.22 -4.61 -30.15
CA GLU A 32 -3.99 -4.09 -29.02
C GLU A 32 -3.56 -4.72 -27.69
N VAL A 33 -3.63 -3.91 -26.62
CA VAL A 33 -3.33 -4.36 -25.26
C VAL A 33 -4.62 -4.77 -24.57
N HIS A 34 -4.85 -6.07 -24.44
CA HIS A 34 -5.98 -6.60 -23.69
C HIS A 34 -5.64 -6.79 -22.21
N GLU A 35 -6.54 -6.34 -21.34
CA GLU A 35 -6.37 -6.41 -19.89
C GLU A 35 -6.34 -7.86 -19.37
N GLU A 36 -7.14 -8.76 -19.96
CA GLU A 36 -7.16 -10.20 -19.64
C GLU A 36 -5.78 -10.85 -19.67
N SER A 37 -4.91 -10.43 -20.59
CA SER A 37 -3.53 -10.95 -20.73
C SER A 37 -2.65 -10.67 -19.50
N PHE A 38 -3.09 -9.75 -18.64
CA PHE A 38 -2.39 -9.35 -17.41
C PHE A 38 -3.17 -9.74 -16.15
N ARG A 39 -4.23 -10.56 -16.29
CA ARG A 39 -4.96 -11.13 -15.16
C ARG A 39 -4.47 -12.56 -14.92
N TYR A 40 -4.41 -12.94 -13.64
CA TYR A 40 -4.18 -14.33 -13.30
C TYR A 40 -5.40 -15.16 -13.73
N SER A 41 -5.17 -16.31 -14.33
CA SER A 41 -6.20 -17.24 -14.81
C SER A 41 -6.93 -18.01 -13.70
N GLY A 42 -6.53 -17.80 -12.44
CA GLY A 42 -7.14 -18.46 -11.30
C GLY A 42 -8.57 -17.98 -11.04
N PRO A 43 -9.40 -18.80 -10.37
CA PRO A 43 -10.71 -18.36 -9.92
C PRO A 43 -10.55 -17.20 -8.94
N LYS A 44 -11.61 -16.39 -8.80
CA LYS A 44 -11.69 -15.45 -7.69
C LYS A 44 -11.64 -16.23 -6.36
N PRO A 45 -11.22 -15.60 -5.25
CA PRO A 45 -11.33 -16.19 -3.93
C PRO A 45 -12.72 -16.79 -3.69
N GLN A 46 -12.77 -18.08 -3.34
CA GLN A 46 -14.02 -18.81 -3.06
C GLN A 46 -14.36 -18.86 -1.56
N THR A 47 -13.37 -18.59 -0.69
CA THR A 47 -13.54 -18.60 0.76
C THR A 47 -13.02 -17.31 1.38
N LYS A 48 -13.43 -17.04 2.61
CA LYS A 48 -12.98 -15.87 3.37
C LYS A 48 -11.46 -15.87 3.57
N GLU A 49 -10.89 -17.04 3.84
CA GLU A 49 -9.46 -17.23 4.05
C GLU A 49 -8.68 -16.92 2.78
N SER A 50 -9.12 -17.45 1.63
CA SER A 50 -8.49 -17.15 0.34
C SER A 50 -8.55 -15.66 0.01
N ALA A 51 -9.66 -14.99 0.33
CA ALA A 51 -9.80 -13.55 0.12
C ALA A 51 -8.84 -12.76 1.02
N ILE A 52 -8.72 -13.13 2.30
CA ILE A 52 -7.77 -12.52 3.24
C ILE A 52 -6.33 -12.73 2.75
N VAL A 53 -5.96 -13.93 2.30
CA VAL A 53 -4.62 -14.23 1.75
C VAL A 53 -4.35 -13.39 0.50
N SER A 54 -5.31 -13.29 -0.41
CA SER A 54 -5.18 -12.46 -1.61
C SER A 54 -5.01 -10.97 -1.28
N LEU A 55 -5.71 -10.46 -0.26
CA LEU A 55 -5.54 -9.08 0.20
C LEU A 55 -4.19 -8.89 0.86
N ALA A 56 -3.77 -9.83 1.71
CA ALA A 56 -2.48 -9.80 2.39
C ALA A 56 -1.32 -9.73 1.40
N ASP A 57 -1.31 -10.58 0.38
CA ASP A 57 -0.27 -10.61 -0.66
C ASP A 57 -0.14 -9.26 -1.39
N ALA A 58 -1.28 -8.67 -1.79
CA ALA A 58 -1.31 -7.39 -2.48
C ALA A 58 -0.83 -6.24 -1.58
N ILE A 59 -1.33 -6.18 -0.35
CA ILE A 59 -1.00 -5.15 0.63
C ILE A 59 0.48 -5.23 1.03
N GLU A 60 0.99 -6.44 1.28
CA GLU A 60 2.39 -6.67 1.65
C GLU A 60 3.32 -6.24 0.52
N SER A 61 3.05 -6.69 -0.70
CA SER A 61 3.83 -6.35 -1.88
C SER A 61 3.87 -4.84 -2.11
N ALA A 62 2.71 -4.17 -2.03
CA ALA A 62 2.64 -2.73 -2.21
C ALA A 62 3.35 -1.97 -1.07
N SER A 63 3.23 -2.46 0.18
CA SER A 63 3.86 -1.82 1.35
C SER A 63 5.39 -1.76 1.24
N ARG A 64 6.03 -2.73 0.56
CA ARG A 64 7.49 -2.75 0.33
C ARG A 64 7.98 -1.58 -0.52
N SER A 65 7.13 -1.02 -1.37
CA SER A 65 7.46 0.13 -2.21
C SER A 65 7.20 1.49 -1.55
N VAL A 66 6.64 1.53 -0.33
CA VAL A 66 6.32 2.79 0.35
C VAL A 66 7.58 3.42 0.93
N GLU A 67 8.01 4.54 0.33
CA GLU A 67 9.08 5.36 0.90
C GLU A 67 8.59 6.11 2.16
N LYS A 68 9.34 5.94 3.26
CA LYS A 68 9.04 6.51 4.59
C LYS A 68 7.60 6.20 5.02
N PRO A 69 7.34 4.98 5.51
CA PRO A 69 6.01 4.57 5.93
C PRO A 69 5.59 5.43 7.13
N THR A 70 4.43 6.08 7.02
CA THR A 70 3.75 6.75 8.13
C THR A 70 2.40 6.08 8.36
N PRO A 71 1.81 6.17 9.56
CA PRO A 71 0.50 5.55 9.81
C PRO A 71 -0.57 5.96 8.79
N GLN A 72 -0.60 7.24 8.41
CA GLN A 72 -1.53 7.77 7.40
C GLN A 72 -1.28 7.18 6.01
N LYS A 73 -0.02 7.08 5.56
CA LYS A 73 0.30 6.48 4.26
C LYS A 73 -0.09 5.01 4.21
N ILE A 74 0.12 4.28 5.29
CA ILE A 74 -0.26 2.86 5.39
C ILE A 74 -1.79 2.73 5.39
N GLU A 75 -2.50 3.64 6.05
CA GLU A 75 -3.96 3.66 6.04
C GLU A 75 -4.53 3.90 4.64
N THR A 76 -4.01 4.91 3.93
CA THR A 76 -4.38 5.19 2.54
C THR A 76 -4.09 3.97 1.66
N LEU A 77 -2.89 3.41 1.73
CA LEU A 77 -2.48 2.24 0.93
C LEU A 77 -3.44 1.05 1.11
N VAL A 78 -3.72 0.67 2.36
CA VAL A 78 -4.61 -0.47 2.65
C VAL A 78 -6.02 -0.19 2.13
N SER A 79 -6.52 1.04 2.29
CA SER A 79 -7.87 1.40 1.88
C SER A 79 -8.01 1.40 0.36
N GLU A 80 -7.04 1.97 -0.36
CA GLU A 80 -7.00 1.97 -1.83
C GLU A 80 -6.98 0.55 -2.40
N ILE A 81 -6.16 -0.35 -1.85
CA ILE A 81 -6.08 -1.74 -2.33
C ILE A 81 -7.39 -2.49 -2.06
N VAL A 82 -8.01 -2.32 -0.89
CA VAL A 82 -9.29 -2.95 -0.58
C VAL A 82 -10.38 -2.45 -1.52
N GLU A 83 -10.45 -1.15 -1.76
CA GLU A 83 -11.44 -0.53 -2.64
C GLU A 83 -11.21 -0.90 -4.13
N GLU A 84 -9.95 -1.04 -4.55
CA GLU A 84 -9.60 -1.57 -5.86
C GLU A 84 -10.13 -2.99 -6.04
N ARG A 85 -9.97 -3.88 -5.04
CA ARG A 85 -10.45 -5.26 -5.12
C ARG A 85 -11.97 -5.37 -5.14
N ILE A 86 -12.66 -4.50 -4.43
CA ILE A 86 -14.13 -4.40 -4.47
C ILE A 86 -14.58 -3.91 -5.85
N SER A 87 -13.98 -2.83 -6.34
CA SER A 87 -14.33 -2.23 -7.64
C SER A 87 -14.04 -3.17 -8.80
N ASP A 88 -12.96 -3.95 -8.70
CA ASP A 88 -12.58 -4.99 -9.67
C ASP A 88 -13.36 -6.31 -9.47
N ARG A 89 -14.40 -6.31 -8.63
CA ARG A 89 -15.28 -7.47 -8.37
C ARG A 89 -14.51 -8.73 -7.96
N GLN A 90 -13.32 -8.57 -7.38
CA GLN A 90 -12.44 -9.70 -7.04
C GLN A 90 -12.94 -10.48 -5.83
N LEU A 91 -13.86 -9.93 -5.06
CA LEU A 91 -14.38 -10.54 -3.83
C LEU A 91 -15.80 -11.11 -4.00
N ASP A 92 -16.38 -11.03 -5.20
CA ASP A 92 -17.78 -11.39 -5.48
C ASP A 92 -18.10 -12.88 -5.26
N GLU A 93 -17.09 -13.75 -5.28
CA GLU A 93 -17.26 -15.21 -5.18
C GLU A 93 -16.93 -15.76 -3.77
N CYS A 94 -16.79 -14.88 -2.77
CA CYS A 94 -16.63 -15.27 -1.37
C CYS A 94 -17.63 -14.55 -0.46
N ASP A 95 -18.03 -15.21 0.63
CA ASP A 95 -19.04 -14.69 1.57
C ASP A 95 -18.50 -13.64 2.55
N LEU A 96 -17.69 -12.69 2.07
CA LEU A 96 -16.98 -11.74 2.91
C LEU A 96 -17.78 -10.43 3.03
N THR A 97 -18.20 -10.08 4.25
CA THR A 97 -19.05 -8.91 4.49
C THR A 97 -18.24 -7.61 4.54
N LEU A 98 -18.89 -6.47 4.28
CA LEU A 98 -18.24 -5.15 4.41
C LEU A 98 -17.74 -4.88 5.84
N SER A 99 -18.45 -5.40 6.86
CA SER A 99 -17.99 -5.30 8.26
C SER A 99 -16.70 -6.08 8.47
N GLU A 100 -16.61 -7.30 7.95
CA GLU A 100 -15.39 -8.10 8.03
C GLU A 100 -14.24 -7.45 7.26
N LEU A 101 -14.49 -6.88 6.07
CA LEU A 101 -13.49 -6.11 5.32
C LEU A 101 -12.92 -4.96 6.14
N LYS A 102 -13.78 -4.22 6.84
CA LYS A 102 -13.33 -3.13 7.71
C LYS A 102 -12.42 -3.64 8.82
N THR A 103 -12.81 -4.74 9.48
CA THR A 103 -11.98 -5.38 10.52
C THR A 103 -10.65 -5.87 9.97
N ILE A 104 -10.66 -6.52 8.80
CA ILE A 104 -9.46 -7.01 8.11
C ILE A 104 -8.51 -5.85 7.77
N ALA A 105 -9.03 -4.76 7.20
CA ALA A 105 -8.26 -3.57 6.87
C ALA A 105 -7.63 -2.93 8.12
N GLU A 106 -8.39 -2.82 9.22
CA GLU A 106 -7.86 -2.36 10.52
C GLU A 106 -6.71 -3.25 11.03
N ARG A 107 -6.84 -4.57 10.92
CA ARG A 107 -5.78 -5.51 11.32
C ARG A 107 -4.54 -5.36 10.44
N PHE A 108 -4.69 -5.23 9.13
CA PHE A 108 -3.56 -5.00 8.23
C PHE A 108 -2.82 -3.70 8.56
N ARG A 109 -3.55 -2.59 8.76
CA ARG A 109 -2.96 -1.31 9.16
C ARG A 109 -2.15 -1.44 10.45
N PHE A 110 -2.73 -2.05 11.48
CA PHE A 110 -2.04 -2.26 12.75
C PHE A 110 -0.75 -3.07 12.60
N THR A 111 -0.83 -4.21 11.91
CA THR A 111 0.32 -5.10 11.70
C THR A 111 1.41 -4.40 10.88
N LEU A 112 1.07 -3.73 9.79
CA LEU A 112 2.03 -3.01 8.95
C LEU A 112 2.70 -1.85 9.70
N VAL A 113 1.92 -1.05 10.45
CA VAL A 113 2.50 0.04 11.26
C VAL A 113 3.48 -0.53 12.29
N SER A 114 3.14 -1.64 12.95
CA SER A 114 4.02 -2.30 13.92
C SER A 114 5.31 -2.84 13.27
N MET A 115 5.20 -3.47 12.10
CA MET A 115 6.35 -4.04 11.37
C MET A 115 7.26 -2.96 10.77
N LEU A 116 6.68 -1.92 10.16
CA LEU A 116 7.41 -0.90 9.41
C LEU A 116 7.95 0.24 10.28
N HIS A 117 7.44 0.40 11.50
CA HIS A 117 7.99 1.33 12.50
C HIS A 117 8.87 0.61 13.54
N SER A 118 9.60 -0.44 13.14
CA SER A 118 10.31 -1.31 14.07
C SER A 118 11.38 -0.58 14.90
N ARG A 119 11.11 -0.57 16.23
CA ARG A 119 11.94 -0.31 17.42
C ARG A 119 12.58 1.07 17.55
N ILE A 120 12.01 1.86 18.45
CA ILE A 120 12.69 2.99 19.12
C ILE A 120 14.07 2.49 19.56
N ALA A 121 15.14 3.12 19.06
CA ALA A 121 16.48 2.85 19.55
C ALA A 121 16.50 3.19 21.04
N TYR A 122 16.91 2.23 21.89
CA TYR A 122 17.13 2.53 23.30
C TYR A 122 18.08 3.73 23.40
N PRO A 123 17.80 4.72 24.26
CA PRO A 123 18.72 5.83 24.47
C PRO A 123 20.08 5.24 24.84
N LYS A 124 21.10 5.54 24.04
CA LYS A 124 22.47 5.15 24.37
C LYS A 124 22.79 5.78 25.73
N SER A 125 23.08 4.95 26.73
CA SER A 125 23.50 5.40 28.06
C SER A 125 24.73 6.29 27.92
N GLY A 126 24.53 7.61 27.95
CA GLY A 126 25.64 8.55 27.75
C GLY A 126 25.25 10.01 27.47
N GLN A 127 24.05 10.29 26.93
CA GLN A 127 23.60 11.67 26.82
C GLN A 127 22.83 12.08 28.07
N LYS A 128 23.59 12.60 29.04
CA LYS A 128 23.03 13.36 30.16
C LYS A 128 22.17 14.49 29.58
N HIS A 129 20.85 14.35 29.67
CA HIS A 129 19.99 15.52 29.58
C HIS A 129 20.32 16.40 30.78
N ALA A 130 21.01 17.51 30.52
CA ALA A 130 21.15 18.55 31.52
C ALA A 130 19.74 19.08 31.80
N ALA A 131 19.22 18.78 32.99
CA ALA A 131 17.98 19.38 33.45
C ALA A 131 18.15 20.92 33.44
N PRO A 132 17.17 21.68 32.94
CA PRO A 132 17.21 23.13 33.08
C PRO A 132 17.21 23.46 34.58
N ARG A 133 18.18 24.27 35.01
CA ARG A 133 18.23 24.79 36.38
C ARG A 133 17.07 25.78 36.52
N ASP A 134 16.07 25.40 37.29
CA ASP A 134 15.03 26.31 37.76
C ASP A 134 15.64 27.26 38.80
N GLU A 135 15.86 28.51 38.42
CA GLU A 135 16.53 29.54 39.25
C GLU A 135 15.54 30.42 40.02
N THR A 136 14.34 29.92 40.33
CA THR A 136 13.34 30.72 41.06
C THR A 136 12.65 29.96 42.18
N LEU A 137 13.37 29.64 43.25
CA LEU A 137 12.78 29.49 44.60
C LEU A 137 13.83 29.74 45.68
N ARG A 138 13.78 30.92 46.32
CA ARG A 138 14.20 31.08 47.72
C ARG A 138 13.02 31.64 48.52
N PRO A 139 12.40 30.84 49.41
CA PRO A 139 11.41 31.34 50.36
C PRO A 139 12.08 31.99 51.59
N ASP A 140 11.53 33.14 51.97
CA ASP A 140 11.41 33.80 53.27
C ASP A 140 12.29 33.31 54.43
N VAL A 141 13.20 34.19 54.89
CA VAL A 141 13.82 34.12 56.22
C VAL A 141 12.93 34.88 57.20
N MET A 142 12.33 34.16 58.15
CA MET A 142 11.71 34.72 59.34
C MET A 142 12.79 35.18 60.33
N VAL A 143 12.84 36.49 60.62
CA VAL A 143 13.04 37.08 61.97
C VAL A 143 12.20 38.34 62.05
#